data_AF-A0A9D5J955-F1
#
_entry.id   AF-A0A9D5J955-F1
#
_cell.length_a   1.000
_cell.length_b   1.000
_cell.length_c   1.000
_cell.angle_alpha   90.00
_cell.angle_beta   90.00
_cell.angle_gamma   90.00
#
_symmetry.space_group_name_H-M   'P 1'
#
loop_
_entity.id
_entity.type
_entity.pdbx_description
1 polymer ?
#
loop_
_entity_poly.entity_id
_entity_poly.type
_entity_poly.pdbx_seq_one_letter_code
_entity_poly.pdbx_strand_id
1 'polypeptide(L)'
;MAKRVRACNQSLVRRPWTRAERRVVLNGLLGRLLIAIEPIICFAVFGGLTAGLIFFQLPGGAKMTRWESAIVIAPIFGLAALAFLTYAVAVLVAPLRALVQTFSPIFIVDGYVRYRKPDRDTQADSNGYVAVLNEERRTVAEWPSVGAVPMPDSTRPALIEFSYYGGIHRIDGRSTGVMPESFAPAGVGIMRRG
;
A
#
# COMPACT_ATOMS: atom_id res chain seq x y z
N MET A 1 -1.25 9.50 2.96
CA MET A 1 -1.02 9.27 4.41
C MET A 1 -1.79 10.35 5.17
N ALA A 2 -2.44 10.03 6.31
CA ALA A 2 -3.23 11.05 7.02
C ALA A 2 -2.35 12.19 7.56
N LYS A 3 -2.84 13.42 7.45
CA LYS A 3 -2.35 14.51 8.28
C LYS A 3 -3.02 14.36 9.65
N ARG A 4 -2.22 14.01 10.67
CA ARG A 4 -2.71 13.90 12.05
C ARG A 4 -2.87 15.31 12.62
N VAL A 5 -4.10 15.76 12.80
CA VAL A 5 -4.37 17.05 13.45
C VAL A 5 -4.45 16.81 14.95
N ARG A 6 -3.53 17.44 15.69
CA ARG A 6 -3.07 17.05 17.03
C ARG A 6 -4.03 17.37 18.20
N ALA A 7 -5.34 17.53 17.98
CA ALA A 7 -6.15 18.36 18.88
C ALA A 7 -7.30 17.69 19.67
N CYS A 8 -7.41 16.36 19.72
CA CYS A 8 -8.34 15.77 20.70
C CYS A 8 -7.79 14.47 21.30
N ASN A 9 -7.24 14.63 22.52
CA ASN A 9 -7.07 13.56 23.50
C ASN A 9 -8.42 13.11 24.11
N GLN A 10 -9.56 13.35 23.44
CA GLN A 10 -10.79 12.63 23.76
C GLN A 10 -10.54 11.16 23.44
N SER A 11 -10.87 10.29 24.38
CA SER A 11 -10.72 8.83 24.27
C SER A 11 -11.61 8.31 23.15
N LEU A 12 -11.15 8.39 21.91
CA LEU A 12 -11.80 7.78 20.77
C LEU A 12 -11.98 6.30 21.07
N VAL A 13 -13.20 5.79 20.91
CA VAL A 13 -13.50 4.37 21.08
C VAL A 13 -12.66 3.59 20.10
N ARG A 14 -12.05 2.49 20.56
CA ARG A 14 -11.15 1.67 19.75
C ARG A 14 -11.68 0.26 19.68
N ARG A 15 -11.57 -0.35 18.51
CA ARG A 15 -11.78 -1.79 18.34
C ARG A 15 -10.57 -2.46 17.70
N PRO A 16 -10.28 -3.72 18.05
CA PRO A 16 -9.30 -4.52 17.32
C PRO A 16 -9.83 -4.91 15.95
N TRP A 17 -8.90 -5.27 15.07
CA TRP A 17 -9.22 -5.90 13.79
C TRP A 17 -9.79 -7.30 14.01
N THR A 18 -10.84 -7.62 13.26
CA THR A 18 -11.42 -8.97 13.24
C THR A 18 -10.58 -9.91 12.37
N ARG A 19 -10.74 -11.22 12.58
CA ARG A 19 -10.06 -12.23 11.76
C ARG A 19 -10.49 -12.18 10.28
N ALA A 20 -11.74 -11.83 10.01
CA ALA A 20 -12.26 -11.72 8.65
C ALA A 20 -11.60 -10.55 7.89
N GLU A 21 -11.49 -9.38 8.52
CA GLU A 21 -10.80 -8.22 7.94
C GLU A 21 -9.32 -8.53 7.66
N ARG A 22 -8.62 -9.17 8.61
CA ARG A 22 -7.22 -9.58 8.42
C ARG A 22 -7.06 -10.56 7.25
N ARG A 23 -8.01 -11.47 7.04
CA ARG A 23 -7.97 -12.42 5.92
C ARG A 23 -8.05 -11.73 4.57
N VAL A 24 -8.87 -10.67 4.45
CA VAL A 24 -8.94 -9.91 3.20
C VAL A 24 -7.61 -9.18 2.92
N VAL A 25 -6.94 -8.64 3.94
CA VAL A 25 -5.59 -8.05 3.78
C VAL A 25 -4.60 -9.11 3.32
N LEU A 26 -4.62 -10.29 3.96
CA LEU A 26 -3.74 -11.40 3.62
C LEU A 26 -3.98 -11.90 2.19
N ASN A 27 -5.22 -12.02 1.74
CA ASN A 27 -5.53 -12.41 0.37
C ASN A 27 -5.00 -11.37 -0.63
N GLY A 28 -5.13 -10.08 -0.33
CA GLY A 28 -4.55 -9.01 -1.15
C GLY A 28 -3.01 -9.05 -1.20
N LEU A 29 -2.37 -9.38 -0.07
CA LEU A 29 -0.92 -9.60 0.00
C LEU A 29 -0.51 -10.81 -0.84
N LEU A 30 -1.21 -11.94 -0.72
CA LEU A 30 -0.93 -13.15 -1.48
C LEU A 30 -1.09 -12.93 -2.99
N GLY A 31 -2.13 -12.20 -3.41
CA GLY A 31 -2.31 -11.84 -4.82
C GLY A 31 -1.16 -10.98 -5.37
N ARG A 32 -0.67 -10.01 -4.60
CA ARG A 32 0.49 -9.20 -5.01
C ARG A 32 1.82 -9.95 -4.89
N LEU A 33 1.93 -10.89 -3.95
CA LEU A 33 3.07 -11.78 -3.84
C LEU A 33 3.18 -12.66 -5.09
N LEU A 34 2.05 -13.17 -5.60
CA LEU A 34 2.01 -13.94 -6.84
C LEU A 34 2.59 -13.16 -8.03
N ILE A 35 2.27 -11.88 -8.15
CA ILE A 35 2.84 -10.98 -9.17
C ILE A 35 4.35 -10.75 -8.92
N ALA A 36 4.77 -10.69 -7.67
CA ALA A 36 6.16 -10.50 -7.29
C ALA A 36 7.02 -11.77 -7.38
N ILE A 37 6.44 -12.96 -7.54
CA ILE A 37 7.21 -14.22 -7.65
C ILE A 37 8.16 -14.18 -8.84
N GLU A 38 7.68 -13.72 -10.00
CA GLU A 38 8.47 -13.64 -11.23
C GLU A 38 9.75 -12.79 -11.04
N PRO A 39 9.68 -11.52 -10.60
CA PRO A 39 10.89 -10.73 -10.38
C PRO A 39 11.76 -11.26 -9.24
N ILE A 40 11.21 -11.95 -8.24
CA ILE A 40 12.01 -12.60 -7.19
C ILE A 40 12.84 -13.77 -7.78
N ILE A 41 12.23 -14.59 -8.64
CA ILE A 41 12.95 -15.68 -9.32
C ILE A 41 14.02 -15.12 -10.25
N CYS A 42 13.70 -14.09 -11.04
CA CYS A 42 14.69 -13.42 -11.90
C CYS A 42 15.84 -12.86 -11.08
N PHE A 43 15.56 -12.17 -9.98
CA PHE A 43 16.58 -11.70 -9.05
C PHE A 43 17.47 -12.84 -8.54
N ALA A 44 16.88 -13.96 -8.10
CA ALA A 44 17.64 -15.11 -7.60
C ALA A 44 18.54 -15.73 -8.67
N VAL A 45 18.04 -15.88 -9.90
CA VAL A 45 18.81 -16.42 -11.04
C VAL A 45 19.95 -15.48 -11.42
N PHE A 46 19.67 -14.20 -11.67
CA PHE A 46 20.69 -13.23 -12.06
C PHE A 46 21.70 -12.94 -10.94
N GLY A 47 21.24 -12.88 -9.69
CA GLY A 47 22.08 -12.74 -8.52
C GLY A 47 23.00 -13.97 -8.33
N GLY A 48 22.45 -15.17 -8.51
CA GLY A 48 23.21 -16.42 -8.50
C GLY A 48 24.26 -16.49 -9.60
N LEU A 49 23.90 -16.09 -10.83
CA LEU A 49 24.85 -16.00 -11.95
C LEU A 49 25.96 -14.98 -11.67
N THR A 50 25.60 -13.81 -11.13
CA THR A 50 26.57 -12.76 -10.75
C THR A 50 27.55 -13.29 -9.71
N ALA A 51 27.04 -13.87 -8.63
CA ALA A 51 27.87 -14.46 -7.58
C ALA A 51 28.75 -15.58 -8.15
N GLY A 52 28.20 -16.42 -9.03
CA GLY A 52 28.94 -17.54 -9.59
C GLY A 52 30.09 -17.12 -10.50
N LEU A 53 29.92 -16.06 -11.29
CA LEU A 53 30.98 -15.52 -12.16
C LEU A 53 32.09 -14.81 -11.39
N ILE A 54 31.81 -14.33 -10.16
CA ILE A 54 32.79 -13.65 -9.30
C ILE A 54 33.54 -14.66 -8.42
N PHE A 55 32.80 -15.54 -7.74
CA PHE A 55 33.33 -16.37 -6.66
C PHE A 55 33.72 -17.79 -7.07
N PHE A 56 33.09 -18.38 -8.10
CA PHE A 56 33.40 -19.74 -8.53
C PHE A 56 34.38 -19.77 -9.71
N GLN A 57 35.14 -20.87 -9.82
CA GLN A 57 36.03 -21.09 -10.95
C GLN A 57 35.21 -21.46 -12.19
N LEU A 58 35.56 -20.87 -13.33
CA LEU A 58 34.96 -21.21 -14.62
C LEU A 58 35.32 -22.66 -14.98
N PRO A 59 34.40 -23.44 -15.57
CA PRO A 59 34.69 -24.80 -16.04
C PRO A 59 35.79 -24.77 -17.10
N GLY A 60 36.65 -25.79 -17.11
CA GLY A 60 37.86 -25.85 -17.96
C GLY A 60 37.63 -25.80 -19.48
N GLY A 61 36.38 -25.87 -19.94
CA GLY A 61 35.98 -25.67 -21.34
C GLY A 61 35.47 -24.26 -21.68
N ALA A 62 35.49 -23.32 -20.73
CA ALA A 62 35.05 -21.95 -20.96
C ALA A 62 36.02 -21.20 -21.88
N LYS A 63 35.47 -20.55 -22.91
CA LYS A 63 36.26 -19.75 -23.87
C LYS A 63 36.68 -18.38 -23.33
N MET A 64 36.11 -17.94 -22.22
CA MET A 64 36.40 -16.63 -21.61
C MET A 64 37.34 -16.77 -20.43
N THR A 65 38.20 -15.78 -20.25
CA THR A 65 39.04 -15.68 -19.07
C THR A 65 38.20 -15.25 -17.85
N ARG A 66 38.63 -15.64 -16.66
CA ARG A 66 37.98 -15.26 -15.38
C ARG A 66 37.84 -13.74 -15.22
N TRP A 67 38.80 -12.99 -15.74
CA TRP A 67 38.80 -11.53 -15.69
C TRP A 67 37.73 -10.92 -16.58
N GLU A 68 37.56 -11.43 -17.80
CA GLU A 68 36.50 -10.97 -18.72
C GLU A 68 35.11 -11.30 -18.17
N SER A 69 34.91 -12.49 -17.59
CA SER A 69 33.63 -12.85 -16.99
C SER A 69 33.28 -11.99 -15.77
N ALA A 70 34.27 -11.70 -14.91
CA ALA A 70 34.06 -10.95 -13.67
C ALA A 70 33.90 -9.44 -13.90
N ILE A 71 34.59 -8.86 -14.90
CA ILE A 71 34.57 -7.41 -15.16
C ILE A 71 33.47 -7.02 -16.15
N VAL A 72 33.17 -7.86 -17.15
CA VAL A 72 32.23 -7.48 -18.22
C VAL A 72 30.84 -8.08 -17.98
N ILE A 73 30.75 -9.38 -17.72
CA ILE A 73 29.46 -10.09 -17.67
C ILE A 73 28.80 -9.97 -16.29
N ALA A 74 29.57 -10.15 -15.21
CA ALA A 74 29.03 -10.13 -13.86
C ALA A 74 28.31 -8.80 -13.52
N PRO A 75 28.82 -7.60 -13.88
CA PRO A 75 28.09 -6.36 -13.63
C PRO A 75 26.77 -6.25 -14.39
N ILE A 76 26.67 -6.79 -15.61
CA ILE A 76 25.42 -6.78 -16.39
C ILE A 76 24.35 -7.60 -15.67
N PHE A 77 24.70 -8.81 -15.22
CA PHE A 77 23.78 -9.64 -14.44
C PHE A 77 23.50 -9.04 -13.06
N GLY A 78 24.47 -8.38 -12.44
CA GLY A 78 24.30 -7.69 -11.16
C GLY A 78 23.31 -6.53 -11.25
N LEU A 79 23.41 -5.72 -12.30
CA LEU A 79 22.47 -4.63 -12.59
C LEU A 79 21.07 -5.16 -12.91
N ALA A 80 20.97 -6.24 -13.70
CA ALA A 80 19.70 -6.90 -13.97
C ALA A 80 19.04 -7.42 -12.68
N ALA A 81 19.81 -8.12 -11.83
CA ALA A 81 19.35 -8.58 -10.52
C ALA A 81 18.84 -7.40 -9.68
N LEU A 82 19.60 -6.30 -9.61
CA LEU A 82 19.20 -5.12 -8.85
C LEU A 82 17.90 -4.50 -9.38
N ALA A 83 17.71 -4.45 -10.69
CA ALA A 83 16.47 -3.97 -11.29
C ALA A 83 15.26 -4.82 -10.89
N PHE A 84 15.39 -6.16 -10.98
CA PHE A 84 14.33 -7.08 -10.56
C PHE A 84 14.04 -7.02 -9.06
N LEU A 85 15.07 -6.88 -8.23
CA LEU A 85 14.91 -6.68 -6.78
C LEU A 85 14.14 -5.38 -6.49
N THR A 86 14.53 -4.28 -7.14
CA THR A 86 13.89 -2.98 -6.97
C THR A 86 12.42 -3.05 -7.37
N TYR A 87 12.10 -3.71 -8.48
CA TYR A 87 10.74 -3.93 -8.93
C TYR A 87 9.92 -4.79 -7.96
N ALA A 88 10.47 -5.92 -7.50
CA ALA A 88 9.82 -6.79 -6.51
C ALA A 88 9.50 -6.02 -5.21
N VAL A 89 10.47 -5.23 -4.71
CA VAL A 89 10.27 -4.37 -3.55
C VAL A 89 9.17 -3.34 -3.82
N ALA A 90 9.18 -2.65 -4.96
CA ALA A 90 8.16 -1.66 -5.30
C ALA A 90 6.74 -2.24 -5.29
N VAL A 91 6.56 -3.46 -5.83
CA VAL A 91 5.26 -4.16 -5.85
C VAL A 91 4.81 -4.58 -4.44
N LEU A 92 5.75 -4.99 -3.58
CA LEU A 92 5.47 -5.50 -2.23
C LEU A 92 5.37 -4.43 -1.14
N VAL A 93 5.90 -3.23 -1.34
CA VAL A 93 5.87 -2.16 -0.32
C VAL A 93 4.44 -1.79 0.09
N ALA A 94 3.53 -1.63 -0.88
CA ALA A 94 2.14 -1.29 -0.59
C ALA A 94 1.41 -2.36 0.25
N PRO A 95 1.40 -3.65 -0.13
CA PRO A 95 0.72 -4.68 0.66
C PRO A 95 1.41 -4.97 2.00
N LEU A 96 2.75 -4.86 2.10
CA LEU A 96 3.44 -4.98 3.39
C LEU A 96 3.04 -3.86 4.35
N ARG A 97 2.93 -2.63 3.86
CA ARG A 97 2.40 -1.51 4.65
C ARG A 97 0.96 -1.79 5.11
N ALA A 98 0.10 -2.31 4.23
CA ALA A 98 -1.26 -2.68 4.61
C ALA A 98 -1.30 -3.79 5.67
N LEU A 99 -0.41 -4.78 5.59
CA LEU A 99 -0.29 -5.82 6.61
C LEU A 99 0.11 -5.26 7.97
N VAL A 100 1.15 -4.42 8.02
CA VAL A 100 1.60 -3.76 9.26
C VAL A 100 0.47 -2.93 9.89
N GLN A 101 -0.41 -2.35 9.08
CA GLN A 101 -1.55 -1.57 9.56
C GLN A 101 -2.62 -2.41 10.30
N THR A 102 -2.70 -3.71 10.06
CA THR A 102 -3.63 -4.60 10.80
C THR A 102 -3.29 -4.75 12.29
N PHE A 103 -2.09 -4.30 12.69
CA PHE A 103 -1.68 -4.22 14.09
C PHE A 103 -2.07 -2.89 14.76
N SER A 104 -2.52 -1.89 13.99
CA SER A 104 -3.01 -0.61 14.54
C SER A 104 -4.50 -0.69 14.88
N PRO A 105 -4.96 -0.10 15.99
CA PRO A 105 -6.38 -0.11 16.33
C PRO A 105 -7.22 0.68 15.31
N ILE A 106 -8.47 0.24 15.13
CA ILE A 106 -9.50 0.99 14.39
C ILE A 106 -10.18 1.93 15.39
N PHE A 107 -10.32 3.20 15.01
CA PHE A 107 -10.99 4.23 15.80
C PHE A 107 -12.42 4.38 15.33
N ILE A 108 -13.34 4.49 16.28
CA ILE A 108 -14.76 4.74 16.06
C ILE A 108 -15.03 6.16 16.53
N VAL A 109 -15.64 6.97 15.64
CA VAL A 109 -16.05 8.33 15.92
C VAL A 109 -17.52 8.47 15.55
N ASP A 110 -18.33 8.87 16.50
CA ASP A 110 -19.63 9.48 16.22
C ASP A 110 -19.40 10.97 16.01
N GLY A 111 -19.74 11.49 14.83
CA GLY A 111 -19.35 12.84 14.45
C GLY A 111 -19.72 13.16 13.00
N TYR A 112 -18.78 13.74 12.26
CA TYR A 112 -19.05 14.18 10.89
C TYR A 112 -17.95 13.75 9.92
N VAL A 113 -18.34 13.36 8.71
CA VAL A 113 -17.41 13.26 7.57
C VAL A 113 -17.49 14.56 6.79
N ARG A 114 -16.33 15.16 6.52
CA ARG A 114 -16.19 16.33 5.66
C ARG A 114 -15.40 15.96 4.41
N TYR A 115 -16.01 16.22 3.26
CA TYR A 115 -15.38 16.19 1.95
C TYR A 115 -15.06 17.63 1.55
N ARG A 116 -13.85 17.84 1.04
CA ARG A 116 -13.35 19.15 0.62
C ARG A 116 -12.78 19.04 -0.78
N LYS A 117 -13.12 19.98 -1.64
CA LYS A 117 -12.57 20.13 -2.99
C LYS A 117 -11.07 20.43 -2.96
N PRO A 118 -10.34 20.20 -4.06
CA PRO A 118 -8.94 20.60 -4.14
C PRO A 118 -8.80 22.12 -3.99
N ASP A 119 -7.88 22.53 -3.13
CA ASP A 119 -7.42 23.90 -2.90
C ASP A 119 -5.96 24.09 -3.36
N ARG A 120 -5.40 25.29 -3.18
CA ARG A 120 -4.03 25.61 -3.58
C ARG A 120 -2.96 24.77 -2.85
N ASP A 121 -3.30 24.18 -1.71
CA ASP A 121 -2.41 23.32 -0.92
C ASP A 121 -2.59 21.83 -1.22
N THR A 122 -3.44 21.50 -2.20
CA THR A 122 -3.74 20.12 -2.57
C THR A 122 -2.57 19.48 -3.30
N GLN A 123 -2.24 18.24 -2.91
CA GLN A 123 -1.21 17.47 -3.57
C GLN A 123 -1.55 17.27 -5.06
N ALA A 124 -0.54 17.28 -5.93
CA ALA A 124 -0.71 17.27 -7.39
C ALA A 124 -1.60 16.12 -7.91
N ASP A 125 -1.57 14.96 -7.25
CA ASP A 125 -2.34 13.76 -7.65
C ASP A 125 -3.65 13.59 -6.86
N SER A 126 -4.09 14.61 -6.13
CA SER A 126 -5.26 14.53 -5.25
C SER A 126 -6.44 15.32 -5.80
N ASN A 127 -7.63 14.70 -5.76
CA ASN A 127 -8.89 15.32 -6.18
C ASN A 127 -9.65 15.97 -5.01
N GLY A 128 -8.98 16.20 -3.88
CA GLY A 128 -9.55 16.82 -2.68
C GLY A 128 -9.20 16.06 -1.40
N TYR A 129 -9.89 16.38 -0.32
CA TYR A 129 -9.62 15.82 1.01
C TYR A 129 -10.87 15.22 1.63
N VAL A 130 -10.67 14.15 2.40
CA VAL A 130 -11.67 13.56 3.28
C VAL A 130 -11.19 13.69 4.71
N ALA A 131 -12.00 14.28 5.57
CA ALA A 131 -11.71 14.48 6.97
C ALA A 131 -12.79 13.86 7.85
N VAL A 132 -12.35 13.29 8.97
CA VAL A 132 -13.22 12.87 10.08
C VAL A 132 -13.18 13.95 11.14
N LEU A 133 -14.36 14.40 11.54
CA LEU A 133 -14.57 15.41 12.56
C LEU A 133 -15.25 14.76 13.77
N ASN A 134 -14.92 15.21 14.98
CA ASN A 134 -15.65 14.83 16.20
C ASN A 134 -17.01 15.57 16.28
N GLU A 135 -17.77 15.32 17.34
CA GLU A 135 -19.06 15.99 17.62
C GLU A 135 -18.96 17.53 17.62
N GLU A 136 -17.83 18.08 18.10
CA GLU A 136 -17.53 19.52 18.11
C GLU A 136 -17.06 20.06 16.73
N ARG A 137 -17.14 19.25 15.67
CA ARG A 137 -16.68 19.57 14.30
C ARG A 137 -15.16 19.85 14.20
N ARG A 138 -14.36 19.41 15.17
CA ARG A 138 -12.89 19.50 15.12
C ARG A 138 -12.32 18.33 14.31
N THR A 139 -11.34 18.61 13.46
CA THR A 139 -10.68 17.59 12.64
C THR A 139 -9.86 16.63 13.50
N VAL A 140 -10.22 15.35 13.44
CA VAL A 140 -9.52 14.24 14.09
C VAL A 140 -8.43 13.69 13.16
N ALA A 141 -8.78 13.47 11.89
CA ALA A 141 -7.87 12.97 10.88
C ALA A 141 -8.33 13.41 9.49
N GLU A 142 -7.38 13.63 8.58
CA GLU A 142 -7.64 14.03 7.20
C GLU A 142 -6.72 13.28 6.24
N TRP A 143 -7.29 12.82 5.12
CA TRP A 143 -6.58 12.10 4.07
C TRP A 143 -6.79 12.79 2.71
N PRO A 144 -5.76 12.84 1.85
CA PRO A 144 -5.97 13.17 0.44
C PRO A 144 -6.79 12.06 -0.22
N SER A 145 -7.76 12.45 -1.05
CA SER A 145 -8.50 11.55 -1.92
C SER A 145 -7.84 11.51 -3.29
N VAL A 146 -8.02 10.41 -4.01
CA VAL A 146 -7.53 10.21 -5.38
C VAL A 146 -8.71 9.83 -6.26
N GLY A 147 -8.85 10.50 -7.41
CA GLY A 147 -9.93 10.24 -8.36
C GLY A 147 -9.92 11.21 -9.52
N ALA A 148 -10.63 10.88 -10.59
CA ALA A 148 -10.68 11.71 -11.80
C ALA A 148 -11.58 12.96 -11.65
N VAL A 149 -12.52 12.93 -10.69
CA VAL A 149 -13.51 13.99 -10.49
C VAL A 149 -13.23 14.69 -9.16
N PRO A 150 -13.25 16.03 -9.10
CA PRO A 150 -13.11 16.76 -7.84
C PRO A 150 -14.15 16.33 -6.80
N MET A 151 -13.70 16.16 -5.55
CA MET A 151 -14.58 15.89 -4.42
C MET A 151 -15.55 17.07 -4.21
N PRO A 152 -16.86 16.80 -4.01
CA PRO A 152 -17.80 17.85 -3.67
C PRO A 152 -17.55 18.35 -2.25
N ASP A 153 -17.66 19.67 -2.05
CA ASP A 153 -17.68 20.25 -0.70
C ASP A 153 -18.97 19.80 0.00
N SER A 154 -18.84 18.91 0.99
CA SER A 154 -19.98 18.43 1.76
C SER A 154 -19.56 17.99 3.15
N THR A 155 -20.43 18.25 4.14
CA THR A 155 -20.24 17.77 5.51
C THR A 155 -21.52 17.11 5.95
N ARG A 156 -21.43 15.88 6.44
CA ARG A 156 -22.60 15.13 6.91
C ARG A 156 -22.31 14.41 8.22
N PRO A 157 -23.30 14.30 9.12
CA PRO A 157 -23.17 13.47 10.30
C PRO A 157 -23.01 12.01 9.88
N ALA A 158 -22.17 11.28 10.60
CA ALA A 158 -22.01 9.85 10.39
C ALA A 158 -21.29 9.17 11.57
N LEU A 159 -21.59 7.88 11.74
CA LEU A 159 -20.77 6.98 12.56
C LEU A 159 -19.62 6.42 11.70
N ILE A 160 -18.38 6.72 12.09
CA ILE A 160 -17.21 6.52 11.24
C ILE A 160 -16.21 5.59 11.91
N GLU A 161 -15.79 4.57 11.17
CA GLU A 161 -14.67 3.71 11.55
C GLU A 161 -13.47 4.00 10.67
N PHE A 162 -12.34 4.37 11.25
CA PHE A 162 -11.14 4.72 10.48
C PHE A 162 -9.84 4.23 11.14
N SER A 163 -8.77 4.18 10.36
CA SER A 163 -7.41 4.09 10.87
C SER A 163 -6.55 5.19 10.23
N TYR A 164 -5.62 5.78 11.00
CA TYR A 164 -4.78 6.88 10.50
C TYR A 164 -4.04 6.54 9.20
N TYR A 165 -3.71 5.27 9.00
CA TYR A 165 -2.95 4.82 7.85
C TYR A 165 -3.82 4.21 6.74
N GLY A 166 -4.91 3.52 7.10
CA GLY A 166 -5.79 2.83 6.16
C GLY A 166 -6.97 3.68 5.65
N GLY A 167 -7.19 4.86 6.24
CA GLY A 167 -8.32 5.72 5.87
C GLY A 167 -9.61 5.30 6.58
N ILE A 168 -10.74 5.65 5.97
CA ILE A 168 -12.08 5.35 6.48
C ILE A 168 -12.49 3.97 5.99
N HIS A 169 -12.84 3.07 6.91
CA HIS A 169 -13.26 1.68 6.66
C HIS A 169 -14.77 1.54 6.56
N ARG A 170 -15.52 2.20 7.45
CA ARG A 170 -16.99 2.17 7.47
C ARG A 170 -17.55 3.56 7.74
N ILE A 171 -18.70 3.85 7.12
CA ILE A 171 -19.52 5.02 7.40
C ILE A 171 -20.96 4.53 7.57
N ASP A 172 -21.59 4.85 8.69
CA ASP A 172 -22.97 4.45 9.04
C ASP A 172 -23.18 2.93 8.93
N GLY A 173 -22.18 2.17 9.40
CA GLY A 173 -22.16 0.70 9.34
C GLY A 173 -21.88 0.12 7.94
N ARG A 174 -21.83 0.92 6.88
CA ARG A 174 -21.52 0.46 5.51
C ARG A 174 -20.03 0.54 5.21
N SER A 175 -19.46 -0.53 4.65
CA SER A 175 -18.06 -0.52 4.20
C SER A 175 -17.88 0.47 3.04
N THR A 176 -16.82 1.28 3.11
CA THR A 176 -16.42 2.23 2.05
C THR A 176 -15.72 1.54 0.88
N GLY A 177 -15.58 0.21 0.90
CA GLY A 177 -14.97 -0.57 -0.18
C GLY A 177 -13.45 -0.63 -0.13
N VAL A 178 -12.81 -0.06 0.90
CA VAL A 178 -11.38 -0.32 1.17
C VAL A 178 -11.17 -1.77 1.63
N MET A 179 -12.22 -2.41 2.18
CA MET A 179 -12.34 -3.86 2.31
C MET A 179 -13.79 -4.30 2.07
N PRO A 180 -14.12 -4.89 0.93
CA PRO A 180 -15.40 -5.56 0.74
C PRO A 180 -15.44 -6.86 1.54
N GLU A 181 -16.58 -7.17 2.17
CA GLU A 181 -16.81 -8.45 2.85
C GLU A 181 -16.78 -9.65 1.87
N SER A 182 -16.95 -9.37 0.58
CA SER A 182 -16.82 -10.31 -0.54
C SER A 182 -15.90 -9.74 -1.62
N PHE A 183 -14.60 -10.02 -1.56
CA PHE A 183 -13.69 -9.73 -2.67
C PHE A 183 -13.02 -11.00 -3.18
N ALA A 184 -13.04 -11.15 -4.51
CA ALA A 184 -12.42 -12.26 -5.21
C ALA A 184 -10.88 -12.22 -5.03
N PRO A 185 -10.20 -13.39 -5.09
CA PRO A 185 -8.81 -13.55 -4.65
C PRO A 185 -7.76 -12.83 -5.52
N ALA A 186 -8.16 -12.22 -6.63
CA ALA A 186 -7.28 -11.56 -7.59
C ALA A 186 -7.96 -10.31 -8.12
N GLY A 187 -7.57 -9.13 -7.62
CA GLY A 187 -8.13 -7.87 -8.09
C GLY A 187 -7.49 -6.67 -7.42
N VAL A 188 -6.39 -6.20 -8.00
CA VAL A 188 -5.90 -4.82 -7.79
C VAL A 188 -7.04 -3.87 -8.17
N GLY A 189 -7.30 -2.89 -7.31
CA GLY A 189 -8.48 -2.03 -7.36
C GLY A 189 -8.89 -1.56 -8.75
N ILE A 190 -10.08 -1.99 -9.17
CA ILE A 190 -10.91 -1.30 -10.15
C ILE A 190 -12.35 -1.49 -9.66
N MET A 191 -12.87 -0.50 -8.94
CA MET A 191 -14.32 -0.39 -8.77
C MET A 191 -14.87 0.09 -10.11
N ARG A 192 -15.27 -0.85 -10.97
CA ARG A 192 -16.04 -0.55 -12.18
C ARG A 192 -17.46 -0.21 -11.72
N ARG A 193 -17.83 1.07 -11.85
CA ARG A 193 -19.24 1.51 -11.68
C ARG A 193 -20.09 0.81 -12.75
N GLY A 194 -21.12 0.11 -12.29
CA GLY A 194 -22.36 -0.14 -13.02
C GLY A 194 -23.45 0.68 -12.35
#